data_AF-A0A921H559-F1
#
_entry.id   AF-A0A921H559-F1
#
_cell.length_a   1.000
_cell.length_b   1.000
_cell.length_c   1.000
_cell.angle_alpha   90.00
_cell.angle_beta   90.00
_cell.angle_gamma   90.00
#
_symmetry.space_group_name_H-M   'P 1'
#
loop_
_entity.id
_entity.type
_entity.pdbx_description
1 polymer ?
#
loop_
_entity_poly.entity_id
_entity_poly.type
_entity_poly.pdbx_seq_one_letter_code
_entity_poly.pdbx_strand_id
1 'polypeptide(L)'
;MQPIPEILKERDLYLSGKIDAATIVNLVKEIMKIEATDTIVSEWFEREMKQAYTPEPIRLFIDSHGGNVYHTLGLYDVIRNCRTPIHTIALGLAASCAGVILVAGHKRFAQANSSLLIHSISALLTGKSEELKDDVEETLRLNETINGIFVERTQITVQQLHEKDKYKKDWWITAPEALKLGIVEEII
;
A
#
# COMPACT_ATOMS: atom_id res chain seq x y z
N MET A 1 15.69 17.00 -29.68
CA MET A 1 15.36 16.35 -28.40
C MET A 1 14.97 14.93 -28.74
N GLN A 2 15.78 13.92 -28.40
CA GLN A 2 15.33 12.53 -28.64
C GLN A 2 14.12 12.27 -27.74
N PRO A 3 13.07 11.62 -28.26
CA PRO A 3 11.87 11.38 -27.48
C PRO A 3 12.23 10.51 -26.27
N ILE A 4 11.77 10.94 -25.10
CA ILE A 4 11.65 10.10 -23.91
C ILE A 4 11.11 8.73 -24.38
N PRO A 5 11.85 7.61 -24.20
CA PRO A 5 11.43 6.32 -24.70
C PRO A 5 9.98 6.00 -24.32
N GLU A 6 9.18 5.47 -25.27
CA GLU A 6 7.76 5.14 -25.10
C GLU A 6 7.48 4.35 -23.81
N ILE A 7 8.46 3.54 -23.38
CA ILE A 7 8.46 2.73 -22.15
C ILE A 7 8.29 3.55 -20.85
N LEU A 8 8.46 4.87 -20.90
CA LEU A 8 8.30 5.76 -19.74
C LEU A 8 6.89 6.34 -19.61
N LYS A 9 5.98 6.08 -20.57
CA LYS A 9 4.67 6.76 -20.64
C LYS A 9 3.61 6.19 -19.71
N GLU A 10 3.57 4.87 -19.49
CA GLU A 10 2.55 4.26 -18.64
C GLU A 10 3.12 3.99 -17.25
N ARG A 11 2.64 4.76 -16.27
CA ARG A 11 3.03 4.68 -14.85
C ARG A 11 1.83 4.52 -13.93
N ASP A 12 0.67 4.27 -14.52
CA ASP A 12 -0.58 4.07 -13.82
C ASP A 12 -0.79 2.57 -13.60
N LEU A 13 -0.69 2.16 -12.35
CA LEU A 13 -0.94 0.80 -11.92
C LEU A 13 -2.25 0.75 -11.14
N TYR A 14 -2.94 -0.38 -11.22
CA TYR A 14 -4.25 -0.55 -10.61
C TYR A 14 -4.24 -1.78 -9.70
N LEU A 15 -4.54 -1.57 -8.43
CA LEU A 15 -4.91 -2.61 -7.49
C LEU A 15 -6.43 -2.64 -7.38
N SER A 16 -7.06 -3.39 -8.29
CA SER A 16 -8.50 -3.61 -8.30
C SER A 16 -8.84 -5.03 -7.87
N GLY A 17 -9.75 -5.19 -6.90
CA GLY A 17 -10.23 -6.51 -6.47
C GLY A 17 -9.42 -7.11 -5.32
N LYS A 18 -9.35 -8.45 -5.24
CA LYS A 18 -8.77 -9.16 -4.09
C LYS A 18 -7.25 -9.13 -4.12
N ILE A 19 -6.62 -8.91 -2.97
CA ILE A 19 -5.17 -9.05 -2.82
C ILE A 19 -4.80 -10.53 -2.66
N ASP A 20 -4.18 -11.09 -3.70
CA ASP A 20 -3.67 -12.46 -3.73
C ASP A 20 -2.29 -12.53 -4.41
N ALA A 21 -1.71 -13.73 -4.46
CA ALA A 21 -0.39 -13.96 -5.03
C ALA A 21 -0.28 -13.46 -6.49
N ALA A 22 -1.30 -13.70 -7.31
CA ALA A 22 -1.27 -13.35 -8.73
C ALA A 22 -1.27 -11.82 -8.91
N THR A 23 -2.15 -11.14 -8.18
CA THR A 23 -2.28 -9.68 -8.20
C THR A 23 -0.99 -9.01 -7.73
N ILE A 24 -0.42 -9.49 -6.62
CA ILE A 24 0.82 -8.93 -6.07
C ILE A 24 2.02 -9.19 -6.97
N VAL A 25 2.18 -10.40 -7.52
CA VAL A 25 3.28 -10.71 -8.43
C VAL A 25 3.23 -9.81 -9.67
N ASN A 26 2.05 -9.55 -10.23
CA ASN A 26 1.91 -8.67 -11.39
C ASN A 26 2.29 -7.22 -11.06
N LEU A 27 1.78 -6.68 -9.94
CA LEU A 27 2.12 -5.32 -9.52
C LEU A 27 3.62 -5.15 -9.23
N VAL A 28 4.23 -6.10 -8.52
CA VAL A 28 5.66 -6.05 -8.21
C VAL A 28 6.49 -6.10 -9.49
N LYS A 29 6.14 -6.93 -10.47
CA LYS A 29 6.83 -6.98 -11.76
C LYS A 29 6.78 -5.64 -12.49
N GLU A 30 5.62 -4.99 -12.56
CA GLU A 30 5.49 -3.70 -13.22
C GLU A 30 6.25 -2.60 -12.46
N ILE A 31 6.19 -2.56 -11.13
CA ILE A 31 6.97 -1.63 -10.30
C ILE A 31 8.47 -1.81 -10.56
N MET A 32 8.98 -3.04 -10.50
CA MET A 32 10.40 -3.34 -10.71
C MET A 32 10.84 -2.99 -12.13
N LYS A 33 9.99 -3.21 -13.13
CA LYS A 33 10.25 -2.85 -14.53
C LYS A 33 10.36 -1.33 -14.70
N ILE A 34 9.46 -0.55 -14.10
CA ILE A 34 9.52 0.91 -14.13
C ILE A 34 10.78 1.40 -13.40
N GLU A 35 11.06 0.89 -12.21
CA GLU A 35 12.23 1.28 -11.42
C GLU A 35 13.56 0.96 -12.12
N ALA A 36 13.66 -0.21 -12.75
CA ALA A 36 14.83 -0.58 -13.54
C ALA A 36 15.01 0.34 -14.75
N THR A 37 13.90 0.71 -15.40
CA THR A 37 13.91 1.68 -16.50
C THR A 37 14.39 3.04 -16.03
N ASP A 38 13.87 3.55 -14.91
CA ASP A 38 14.30 4.83 -14.34
C ASP A 38 15.77 4.84 -13.93
N THR A 39 16.29 3.71 -13.45
CA THR A 39 17.72 3.55 -13.15
C THR A 39 18.57 3.71 -14.42
N ILE A 40 18.21 3.02 -15.50
CA ILE A 40 18.92 3.11 -16.79
C ILE A 40 18.86 4.54 -17.35
N VAL A 41 17.70 5.19 -17.25
CA VAL A 41 17.52 6.57 -17.70
C VAL A 41 18.36 7.53 -16.87
N SER A 42 18.41 7.34 -15.54
CA SER A 42 19.25 8.15 -14.66
C SER A 42 20.72 8.06 -15.05
N GLU A 43 21.25 6.85 -15.24
CA GLU A 43 22.63 6.63 -15.67
C GLU A 43 22.94 7.29 -17.02
N TRP A 44 21.99 7.23 -17.96
CA TRP A 44 22.13 7.88 -19.26
C TRP A 44 22.13 9.42 -19.15
N PHE A 45 21.22 10.01 -18.35
CA PHE A 45 21.17 11.46 -18.12
C PHE A 45 22.47 11.96 -17.48
N GLU A 46 22.99 11.23 -16.50
CA GLU A 46 24.27 11.57 -15.87
C GLU A 46 25.44 11.51 -16.86
N ARG A 47 25.48 10.48 -17.72
CA ARG A 47 26.58 10.29 -18.68
C ARG A 47 26.54 11.26 -19.85
N GLU A 48 25.39 11.40 -20.51
CA GLU A 48 25.26 12.17 -21.76
C GLU A 48 24.91 13.63 -21.51
N MET A 49 24.00 13.89 -20.55
CA MET A 49 23.49 15.23 -20.28
C MET A 49 24.23 15.91 -19.12
N LYS A 50 25.02 15.16 -18.33
CA LYS A 50 25.70 15.62 -17.11
C LYS A 50 24.74 16.29 -16.13
N GLN A 51 23.53 15.74 -16.03
CA GLN A 51 22.45 16.24 -15.18
C GLN A 51 21.81 15.07 -14.43
N ALA A 52 21.28 15.35 -13.24
CA ALA A 52 20.49 14.38 -12.51
C ALA A 52 19.11 14.21 -13.16
N TYR A 53 18.64 12.98 -13.26
CA TYR A 53 17.27 12.66 -13.66
C TYR A 53 16.40 12.54 -12.41
N THR A 54 15.22 13.15 -12.45
CA THR A 54 14.19 12.95 -11.42
C THR A 54 13.08 12.12 -12.03
N PRO A 55 12.85 10.88 -11.55
CA PRO A 55 11.81 10.03 -12.11
C PRO A 55 10.42 10.58 -11.77
N GLU A 56 9.53 10.52 -12.74
CA GLU A 56 8.11 10.76 -12.51
C GLU A 56 7.53 9.67 -11.61
N PRO A 57 6.63 9.99 -10.67
CA PRO A 57 6.10 9.02 -9.74
C PRO A 57 5.23 7.96 -10.43
N ILE A 58 5.28 6.73 -9.92
CA ILE A 58 4.29 5.69 -10.22
C ILE A 58 2.99 6.05 -9.50
N ARG A 59 1.85 5.99 -10.17
CA ARG A 59 0.53 6.18 -9.57
C ARG A 59 -0.14 4.82 -9.40
N LEU A 60 -0.32 4.41 -8.16
CA LEU A 60 -1.04 3.18 -7.80
C LEU A 60 -2.46 3.52 -7.35
N PHE A 61 -3.42 3.26 -8.22
CA PHE A 61 -4.85 3.41 -7.94
C PHE A 61 -5.36 2.18 -7.20
N ILE A 62 -6.05 2.38 -6.08
CA ILE A 62 -6.51 1.33 -5.18
C ILE A 62 -8.03 1.34 -5.14
N ASP A 63 -8.63 0.21 -5.51
CA ASP A 63 -10.05 -0.09 -5.34
C ASP A 63 -10.21 -1.57 -4.95
N SER A 64 -10.08 -1.84 -3.66
CA SER A 64 -9.92 -3.19 -3.11
C SER A 64 -10.55 -3.36 -1.73
N HIS A 65 -11.18 -4.52 -1.55
CA HIS A 65 -11.68 -5.00 -0.26
C HIS A 65 -10.57 -5.60 0.64
N GLY A 66 -9.33 -5.65 0.16
CA GLY A 66 -8.21 -6.30 0.83
C GLY A 66 -7.97 -7.73 0.39
N GLY A 67 -7.31 -8.52 1.23
CA GLY A 67 -6.96 -9.91 0.93
C GLY A 67 -5.91 -10.49 1.87
N ASN A 68 -4.92 -11.18 1.31
CA ASN A 68 -3.92 -11.90 2.11
C ASN A 68 -2.89 -10.95 2.74
N VAL A 69 -2.70 -11.06 4.06
CA VAL A 69 -1.78 -10.22 4.84
C VAL A 69 -0.31 -10.37 4.43
N TYR A 70 0.18 -11.58 4.17
CA TYR A 70 1.58 -11.80 3.80
C TYR A 70 1.91 -11.16 2.46
N HIS A 71 1.03 -11.34 1.46
CA HIS A 71 1.21 -10.69 0.15
C HIS A 71 1.12 -9.17 0.25
N THR A 72 0.30 -8.67 1.16
CA THR A 72 0.18 -7.24 1.46
C THR A 72 1.46 -6.66 2.06
N LEU A 73 2.03 -7.32 3.06
CA LEU A 73 3.30 -6.91 3.67
C LEU A 73 4.44 -6.93 2.65
N GLY A 74 4.49 -7.95 1.79
CA GLY A 74 5.48 -8.00 0.71
C GLY A 74 5.36 -6.82 -0.27
N LEU A 75 4.15 -6.45 -0.69
CA LEU A 75 3.97 -5.27 -1.55
C LEU A 75 4.24 -3.96 -0.79
N TYR A 76 3.86 -3.87 0.48
CA TYR A 76 4.17 -2.73 1.34
C TYR A 76 5.68 -2.45 1.32
N ASP A 77 6.50 -3.47 1.57
CA ASP A 77 7.96 -3.33 1.57
C ASP A 77 8.53 -2.98 0.19
N VAL A 78 8.00 -3.56 -0.88
CA VAL A 78 8.39 -3.17 -2.25
C VAL A 78 8.10 -1.69 -2.50
N ILE A 79 6.92 -1.20 -2.10
CA ILE A 79 6.56 0.22 -2.25
C ILE A 79 7.48 1.11 -1.43
N ARG A 80 7.76 0.75 -0.17
CA ARG A 80 8.61 1.55 0.74
C ARG A 80 10.06 1.62 0.30
N ASN A 81 10.57 0.57 -0.35
CA ASN A 81 11.98 0.48 -0.77
C ASN A 81 12.22 0.90 -2.22
N CYS A 82 11.16 1.15 -3.01
CA CYS A 82 11.30 1.57 -4.40
C CYS A 82 11.94 2.96 -4.50
N ARG A 83 13.00 3.08 -5.30
CA ARG A 83 13.68 4.35 -5.58
C ARG A 83 12.82 5.31 -6.40
N THR A 84 11.96 4.75 -7.23
CA THR A 84 10.96 5.53 -7.97
C THR A 84 9.82 5.85 -7.03
N PRO A 85 9.48 7.13 -6.79
CA PRO A 85 8.40 7.48 -5.89
C PRO A 85 7.08 6.85 -6.33
N ILE A 86 6.37 6.23 -5.39
CA ILE A 86 5.06 5.64 -5.62
C ILE A 86 4.01 6.44 -4.88
N HIS A 87 3.09 7.03 -5.62
CA HIS A 87 1.92 7.73 -5.12
C HIS A 87 0.74 6.76 -5.09
N THR A 88 0.11 6.62 -3.94
CA THR A 88 -1.07 5.76 -3.77
C THR A 88 -2.33 6.61 -3.78
N ILE A 89 -3.36 6.14 -4.47
CA ILE A 89 -4.63 6.86 -4.64
C ILE A 89 -5.77 5.92 -4.29
N ALA A 90 -6.50 6.23 -3.21
CA ALA A 90 -7.78 5.55 -2.94
C ALA A 90 -8.82 6.02 -3.98
N LEU A 91 -9.16 5.15 -4.93
CA LEU A 91 -10.06 5.46 -6.03
C LEU A 91 -11.53 5.29 -5.62
N GLY A 92 -11.86 4.16 -5.00
CA GLY A 92 -13.19 3.82 -4.51
C GLY A 92 -13.11 3.33 -3.07
N LEU A 93 -12.62 2.10 -2.88
CA LEU A 93 -12.44 1.50 -1.56
C LEU A 93 -10.97 1.12 -1.30
N ALA A 94 -10.45 1.46 -0.13
CA ALA A 94 -9.21 0.90 0.40
C ALA A 94 -9.48 0.24 1.77
N ALA A 95 -10.02 -0.98 1.73
CA ALA A 95 -10.39 -1.72 2.93
C ALA A 95 -9.35 -2.77 3.33
N SER A 96 -9.24 -2.99 4.64
CA SER A 96 -8.38 -4.01 5.24
C SER A 96 -6.92 -3.83 4.78
N CYS A 97 -6.31 -4.91 4.29
CA CYS A 97 -5.00 -4.93 3.67
C CYS A 97 -4.79 -3.87 2.56
N ALA A 98 -5.82 -3.43 1.86
CA ALA A 98 -5.68 -2.34 0.88
C ALA A 98 -5.39 -0.98 1.54
N GLY A 99 -5.87 -0.76 2.77
CA GLY A 99 -5.51 0.41 3.57
C GLY A 99 -4.04 0.41 3.96
N VAL A 100 -3.45 -0.77 4.23
CA VAL A 100 -2.01 -0.92 4.50
C VAL A 100 -1.19 -0.53 3.26
N ILE A 101 -1.61 -0.98 2.07
CA ILE A 101 -0.95 -0.61 0.80
C ILE A 101 -1.09 0.90 0.54
N LEU A 102 -2.26 1.48 0.82
CA LEU A 102 -2.47 2.93 0.69
C LEU A 102 -1.45 3.71 1.54
N VAL A 103 -1.23 3.33 2.81
CA VAL A 103 -0.28 4.03 3.69
C VAL A 103 1.20 3.77 3.37
N ALA A 104 1.50 2.79 2.50
CA ALA A 104 2.84 2.55 1.98
C ALA A 104 3.32 3.69 1.07
N GLY A 105 2.40 4.37 0.39
CA GLY A 105 2.71 5.41 -0.59
C GLY A 105 3.65 6.50 -0.07
N HIS A 106 4.56 6.95 -0.93
CA HIS A 106 5.43 8.09 -0.70
C HIS A 106 4.65 9.40 -0.61
N LYS A 107 3.57 9.49 -1.40
CA LYS A 107 2.48 10.44 -1.23
C LYS A 107 1.16 9.70 -1.33
N ARG A 108 0.14 10.19 -0.65
CA ARG A 108 -1.12 9.45 -0.42
C ARG A 108 -2.31 10.34 -0.70
N PHE A 109 -3.17 9.90 -1.60
CA PHE A 109 -4.32 10.66 -2.08
C PHE A 109 -5.61 9.85 -1.93
N ALA A 110 -6.73 10.57 -1.86
CA ALA A 110 -8.06 9.98 -1.87
C ALA A 110 -8.95 10.72 -2.87
N GLN A 111 -9.79 9.99 -3.59
CA GLN A 111 -10.93 10.59 -4.28
C GLN A 111 -11.94 11.09 -3.25
N ALA A 112 -12.69 12.15 -3.58
CA ALA A 112 -13.64 12.79 -2.66
C ALA A 112 -14.68 11.83 -2.03
N ASN A 113 -15.10 10.81 -2.77
CA ASN A 113 -16.09 9.82 -2.32
C ASN A 113 -15.47 8.47 -1.93
N SER A 114 -14.14 8.39 -1.90
CA SER A 114 -13.48 7.15 -1.49
C SER A 114 -13.73 6.86 0.00
N SER A 115 -13.72 5.57 0.31
CA SER A 115 -13.89 5.06 1.67
C SER A 115 -12.73 4.14 2.01
N LEU A 116 -12.40 4.11 3.29
CA LEU A 116 -11.40 3.21 3.85
C LEU A 116 -12.03 2.40 4.98
N LEU A 117 -11.47 1.23 5.21
CA LEU A 117 -11.88 0.36 6.30
C LEU A 117 -10.66 -0.21 6.99
N ILE A 118 -10.55 -0.01 8.31
CA ILE A 118 -9.55 -0.66 9.16
C ILE A 118 -10.28 -1.63 10.07
N HIS A 119 -9.80 -2.88 10.14
CA HIS A 119 -10.31 -3.89 11.06
C HIS A 119 -9.21 -4.88 11.42
N SER A 120 -9.37 -5.60 12.52
CA SER A 120 -8.43 -6.63 12.97
C SER A 120 -8.41 -7.83 12.00
N ILE A 121 -7.28 -8.52 11.93
CA ILE A 121 -7.13 -9.70 11.07
C ILE A 121 -8.17 -10.77 11.46
N SER A 122 -8.95 -11.21 10.47
CA SER A 122 -9.83 -12.37 10.61
C SER A 122 -9.06 -13.66 10.29
N ALA A 123 -9.07 -14.62 11.21
CA ALA A 123 -8.49 -15.95 10.99
C ALA A 123 -9.53 -17.03 11.26
N LEU A 124 -9.60 -18.03 10.37
CA LEU A 124 -10.33 -19.28 10.59
C LEU A 124 -9.29 -20.38 10.74
N LEU A 125 -9.16 -20.92 11.95
CA LEU A 125 -8.11 -21.88 12.32
C LEU A 125 -8.71 -23.26 12.55
N THR A 126 -8.07 -24.30 12.03
CA THR A 126 -8.48 -25.70 12.18
C THR A 126 -7.23 -26.59 12.22
N GLY A 127 -7.15 -27.54 13.15
CA GLY A 127 -5.97 -28.40 13.27
C GLY A 127 -5.85 -29.02 14.65
N LYS A 128 -4.68 -29.60 14.94
CA LYS A 128 -4.33 -30.08 16.28
C LYS A 128 -4.15 -28.93 17.25
N SER A 129 -4.28 -29.19 18.55
CA SER A 129 -4.18 -28.17 19.60
C SER A 129 -2.90 -27.32 19.53
N GLU A 130 -1.76 -27.94 19.22
CA GLU A 130 -0.47 -27.25 19.06
C GLU A 130 -0.46 -26.38 17.80
N GLU A 131 -0.91 -26.89 16.65
CA GLU A 131 -1.03 -26.12 15.40
C GLU A 131 -1.93 -24.89 15.57
N LEU A 132 -3.05 -25.06 16.30
CA LEU A 132 -3.96 -23.96 16.62
C LEU A 132 -3.30 -22.88 17.50
N LYS A 133 -2.41 -23.24 18.42
CA LYS A 133 -1.70 -22.25 19.25
C LYS A 133 -0.73 -21.43 18.40
N ASP A 134 0.02 -22.10 17.54
CA ASP A 134 0.99 -21.46 16.65
C ASP A 134 0.28 -20.49 15.68
N ASP A 135 -0.84 -20.90 15.10
CA ASP A 135 -1.63 -20.06 14.19
C ASP A 135 -2.24 -18.83 14.89
N VAL A 136 -2.65 -18.97 16.16
CA VAL A 136 -3.15 -17.84 16.96
C VAL A 136 -2.02 -16.86 17.25
N GLU A 137 -0.86 -17.35 17.67
CA GLU A 137 0.31 -16.51 17.94
C GLU A 137 0.73 -15.71 16.70
N GLU A 138 0.77 -16.37 15.54
CA GLU A 138 1.10 -15.70 14.28
C GLU A 138 0.05 -14.67 13.87
N THR A 139 -1.24 -14.97 14.05
CA THR A 139 -2.32 -14.00 13.78
C THR A 139 -2.18 -12.74 14.65
N LEU A 140 -1.85 -12.91 15.93
CA LEU A 140 -1.62 -11.79 16.85
C LEU A 140 -0.40 -10.96 16.42
N ARG A 141 0.72 -11.62 16.10
CA ARG A 141 1.94 -10.96 15.61
C ARG A 141 1.69 -10.14 14.34
N LEU A 142 0.93 -10.69 13.39
CA LEU A 142 0.56 -10.00 12.16
C LEU A 142 -0.35 -8.79 12.43
N ASN A 143 -1.30 -8.92 13.36
CA ASN A 143 -2.19 -7.83 13.73
C ASN A 143 -1.42 -6.67 14.39
N GLU A 144 -0.47 -6.99 15.27
CA GLU A 144 0.46 -6.02 15.87
C GLU A 144 1.32 -5.33 14.80
N THR A 145 1.80 -6.09 13.81
CA THR A 145 2.58 -5.54 12.68
C THR A 145 1.76 -4.52 11.88
N ILE A 146 0.53 -4.87 11.50
CA ILE A 146 -0.37 -3.96 10.76
C ILE A 146 -0.69 -2.71 11.59
N ASN A 147 -1.02 -2.88 12.87
CA ASN A 147 -1.32 -1.75 13.75
C ASN A 147 -0.10 -0.83 13.90
N GLY A 148 1.10 -1.40 14.00
CA GLY A 148 2.36 -0.65 14.01
C GLY A 148 2.54 0.20 12.76
N ILE A 149 2.25 -0.35 11.57
CA ILE A 149 2.31 0.40 10.31
C ILE A 149 1.36 1.60 10.33
N PHE A 150 0.11 1.43 10.75
CA PHE A 150 -0.83 2.55 10.82
C PHE A 150 -0.36 3.62 11.80
N VAL A 151 0.14 3.24 12.98
CA VAL A 151 0.65 4.18 13.97
C VAL A 151 1.89 4.93 13.47
N GLU A 152 2.77 4.26 12.74
CA GLU A 152 3.97 4.87 12.18
C GLU A 152 3.66 5.84 11.03
N ARG A 153 2.70 5.47 10.16
CA ARG A 153 2.47 6.14 8.88
C ARG A 153 1.33 7.16 8.91
N THR A 154 0.60 7.24 10.02
CA THR A 154 -0.59 8.09 10.15
C THR A 154 -0.62 8.77 11.52
N GLN A 155 -1.64 9.59 11.77
CA GLN A 155 -1.89 10.20 13.08
C GLN A 155 -2.81 9.34 13.96
N ILE A 156 -3.10 8.10 13.55
CA ILE A 156 -3.86 7.14 14.35
C ILE A 156 -3.02 6.71 15.54
N THR A 157 -3.61 6.81 16.73
CA THR A 157 -2.98 6.38 17.98
C THR A 157 -3.23 4.89 18.25
N VAL A 158 -2.31 4.27 18.99
CA VAL A 158 -2.49 2.90 19.51
C VAL A 158 -3.82 2.76 20.26
N GLN A 159 -4.19 3.78 21.05
CA GLN A 159 -5.44 3.80 21.81
C GLN A 159 -6.66 3.73 20.90
N GLN A 160 -6.69 4.49 19.80
CA GLN A 160 -7.80 4.44 18.85
C GLN A 160 -7.94 3.06 18.22
N LEU A 161 -6.83 2.42 17.82
CA LEU A 161 -6.85 1.06 17.27
C LEU A 161 -7.35 0.05 18.31
N HIS A 162 -6.82 0.10 19.53
CA HIS A 162 -7.24 -0.77 20.63
C HIS A 162 -8.72 -0.63 20.96
N GLU A 163 -9.28 0.58 20.92
CA GLU A 163 -10.71 0.79 21.11
C GLU A 163 -11.53 0.07 20.03
N LYS A 164 -11.13 0.16 18.76
CA LYS A 164 -11.84 -0.54 17.66
C LYS A 164 -11.74 -2.05 17.79
N ASP A 165 -10.54 -2.56 18.08
CA ASP A 165 -10.28 -3.99 18.26
C ASP A 165 -11.08 -4.56 19.45
N LYS A 166 -11.09 -3.85 20.60
CA LYS A 166 -11.81 -4.26 21.81
C LYS A 166 -13.31 -4.47 21.57
N TYR A 167 -13.91 -3.65 20.72
CA TYR A 167 -15.33 -3.76 20.38
C TYR A 167 -15.59 -4.63 19.14
N LYS A 168 -14.56 -5.23 18.54
CA LYS A 168 -14.63 -5.98 17.28
C LYS A 168 -15.37 -5.18 16.19
N LYS A 169 -15.10 -3.88 16.15
CA LYS A 169 -15.79 -2.95 15.24
C LYS A 169 -14.88 -2.61 14.08
N ASP A 170 -15.39 -2.89 12.90
CA ASP A 170 -14.92 -2.29 11.66
C ASP A 170 -14.91 -0.75 11.78
N TRP A 171 -13.78 -0.14 11.46
CA TRP A 171 -13.63 1.30 11.42
C TRP A 171 -13.73 1.79 9.98
N TRP A 172 -14.93 2.18 9.58
CA TRP A 172 -15.18 2.90 8.33
C TRP A 172 -14.72 4.34 8.45
N ILE A 173 -14.00 4.80 7.44
CA ILE A 173 -13.35 6.11 7.40
C ILE A 173 -13.63 6.74 6.04
N THR A 174 -14.24 7.92 6.04
CA THR A 174 -14.49 8.72 4.83
C THR A 174 -13.22 9.46 4.39
N ALA A 175 -13.14 9.90 3.12
CA ALA A 175 -11.99 10.67 2.64
C ALA A 175 -11.63 11.90 3.53
N PRO A 176 -12.59 12.73 4.00
CA PRO A 176 -12.27 13.82 4.93
C PRO A 176 -11.73 13.37 6.29
N GLU A 177 -12.19 12.22 6.80
CA GLU A 177 -11.64 11.65 8.04
C GLU A 177 -10.26 11.06 7.81
N ALA A 178 -10.03 10.39 6.68
CA ALA A 178 -8.73 9.86 6.29
C ALA A 178 -7.68 10.97 6.20
N LEU A 179 -8.04 12.14 5.67
CA LEU A 179 -7.21 13.33 5.67
C LEU A 179 -6.88 13.81 7.09
N LYS A 180 -7.88 13.91 7.98
CA LYS A 180 -7.68 14.33 9.39
C LYS A 180 -6.81 13.34 10.17
N LEU A 181 -6.92 12.06 9.87
CA LEU A 181 -6.15 10.98 10.49
C LEU A 181 -4.76 10.82 9.86
N GLY A 182 -4.40 11.61 8.84
CA GLY A 182 -3.11 11.51 8.15
C GLY A 182 -2.93 10.22 7.34
N ILE A 183 -4.01 9.47 7.10
CA ILE A 183 -4.01 8.28 6.23
C ILE A 183 -3.71 8.70 4.80
N VAL A 184 -4.28 9.83 4.37
CA VAL A 184 -3.97 10.51 3.12
C VAL A 184 -3.55 11.95 3.39
N GLU A 185 -2.84 12.55 2.45
CA GLU A 185 -2.29 13.91 2.54
C GLU A 185 -3.17 14.91 1.79
N GLU A 186 -3.89 14.47 0.76
CA GLU A 186 -4.73 15.31 -0.08
C GLU A 186 -5.93 14.55 -0.62
N ILE A 187 -7.02 15.27 -0.83
CA ILE A 187 -8.22 14.78 -1.52
C ILE A 187 -8.22 15.41 -2.92
N ILE A 188 -8.27 14.58 -3.95
CA ILE A 188 -8.20 14.98 -5.37
C ILE A 188 -9.49 14.67 -6.14
#